data_AF-A0A7S3CA29-F1
#
_entry.id   AF-A0A7S3CA29-F1
#
_cell.length_a   1.000
_cell.length_b   1.000
_cell.length_c   1.000
_cell.angle_alpha   90.00
_cell.angle_beta   90.00
_cell.angle_gamma   90.00
#
_symmetry.space_group_name_H-M   'P 1'
#
loop_
_entity.id
_entity.type
_entity.pdbx_description
1 polymer ?
#
loop_
_entity_poly.entity_id
_entity_poly.type
_entity_poly.pdbx_seq_one_letter_code
_entity_poly.pdbx_strand_id
1 'polypeptide(L)'
;MPEVVEISIPVTPSMDRIQGSLASAMESCLKELGHHKFLGLEFDLTVSNNLFRDFGRSVQRQLDKRWHLVSRKTKQITRDLSTLRRLAFCVLRYDGPTFLQYLEMLRATEGVNSIWLFLDEAHLIFDEAKRRVYRVVAPDVKVGATSAAPHKVVPVLEQPGKWAHLKQVLEEVQRDRRQMLGEDGAGCSQ
;
A
#
# COMPACT_ATOMS: atom_id res chain seq x y z
N MET A 1 5.92 -31.60 17.24
CA MET A 1 6.10 -30.43 16.35
C MET A 1 5.04 -29.41 16.72
N PRO A 2 5.30 -28.10 16.69
CA PRO A 2 4.27 -27.11 16.97
C PRO A 2 3.15 -27.22 15.92
N GLU A 3 1.89 -27.12 16.36
CA GLU A 3 0.75 -26.99 15.46
C GLU A 3 0.75 -25.60 14.84
N VAL A 4 0.60 -25.53 13.51
CA VAL A 4 0.62 -24.28 12.75
C VAL A 4 -0.72 -24.12 12.05
N VAL A 5 -1.40 -23.01 12.32
CA VAL A 5 -2.67 -22.65 11.67
C VAL A 5 -2.40 -21.49 10.71
N GLU A 6 -2.63 -21.72 9.42
CA GLU A 6 -2.51 -20.69 8.39
C GLU A 6 -3.83 -19.93 8.23
N ILE A 7 -3.76 -18.60 8.34
CA ILE A 7 -4.94 -17.73 8.19
C ILE A 7 -4.70 -16.78 7.01
N SER A 8 -5.52 -16.92 5.97
CA SER A 8 -5.52 -16.01 4.83
C SER A 8 -6.41 -14.79 5.12
N ILE A 9 -5.85 -13.59 5.00
CA ILE A 9 -6.55 -12.33 5.27
C ILE A 9 -6.69 -11.56 3.96
N PRO A 10 -7.91 -11.34 3.45
CA PRO A 10 -8.10 -10.58 2.22
C PRO A 10 -7.74 -9.11 2.42
N VAL A 11 -7.11 -8.51 1.41
CA VAL A 11 -6.90 -7.05 1.35
C VAL A 11 -8.21 -6.35 1.03
N THR A 12 -8.37 -5.10 1.47
CA THR A 12 -9.56 -4.32 1.14
C THR A 12 -9.54 -3.89 -0.34
N PRO A 13 -10.70 -3.65 -0.97
CA PRO A 13 -10.75 -3.25 -2.38
C PRO A 13 -9.94 -1.98 -2.69
N SER A 14 -9.90 -1.01 -1.79
CA SER A 14 -9.09 0.21 -1.97
C SER A 14 -7.59 -0.08 -1.85
N MET A 15 -7.18 -0.96 -0.94
CA MET A 15 -5.77 -1.38 -0.83
C MET A 15 -5.32 -2.14 -2.08
N ASP A 16 -6.16 -3.02 -2.61
CA ASP A 16 -5.89 -3.76 -3.85
C ASP A 16 -5.73 -2.83 -5.06
N ARG A 17 -6.64 -1.86 -5.22
CA ARG A 17 -6.51 -0.82 -6.25
C ARG A 17 -5.23 -0.01 -6.11
N ILE A 18 -4.85 0.38 -4.89
CA ILE A 18 -3.58 1.09 -4.64
C ILE A 18 -2.39 0.22 -5.05
N GLN A 19 -2.38 -1.07 -4.72
CA GLN A 19 -1.31 -2.00 -5.12
C GLN A 19 -1.22 -2.12 -6.64
N GLY A 20 -2.35 -2.26 -7.32
CA GLY A 20 -2.43 -2.29 -8.79
C GLY A 20 -1.85 -1.01 -9.41
N SER A 21 -2.28 0.16 -8.95
CA SER A 21 -1.77 1.45 -9.44
C SER A 21 -0.27 1.65 -9.14
N LEU A 22 0.21 1.22 -7.97
CA LEU A 22 1.64 1.25 -7.65
C LEU A 22 2.45 0.35 -8.59
N ALA A 23 1.96 -0.84 -8.90
CA ALA A 23 2.62 -1.76 -9.83
C ALA A 23 2.67 -1.16 -11.25
N SER A 24 1.58 -0.56 -11.73
CA SER A 24 1.54 0.14 -13.02
C SER A 24 2.48 1.36 -13.05
N ALA A 25 2.52 2.17 -11.99
CA ALA A 25 3.46 3.29 -11.88
C ALA A 25 4.92 2.83 -11.92
N MET A 26 5.23 1.71 -11.24
CA MET A 26 6.55 1.08 -11.30
C MET A 26 6.87 0.62 -12.72
N GLU A 27 5.94 -0.03 -13.40
CA GLU A 27 6.13 -0.47 -14.80
C GLU A 27 6.40 0.71 -15.74
N SER A 28 5.68 1.82 -15.58
CA SER A 28 5.91 3.05 -16.35
C SER A 28 7.32 3.63 -16.10
N CYS A 29 7.76 3.69 -14.85
CA CYS A 29 9.13 4.09 -14.49
C CYS A 29 10.19 3.14 -15.11
N LEU A 30 9.89 1.84 -15.18
CA LEU A 30 10.79 0.84 -15.74
C LEU A 30 10.92 0.93 -17.24
N LYS A 31 9.81 1.16 -17.95
CA LYS A 31 9.82 1.41 -19.40
C LYS A 31 10.70 2.60 -19.73
N GLU A 32 10.63 3.66 -18.93
CA GLU A 32 11.47 4.84 -19.09
C GLU A 32 12.96 4.56 -18.80
N LEU A 33 13.26 3.65 -17.88
CA LEU A 33 14.62 3.17 -17.60
C LEU A 33 15.16 2.21 -18.67
N GLY A 34 14.33 1.35 -19.25
CA GLY A 34 14.73 0.30 -20.19
C GLY A 34 15.37 0.80 -21.47
N HIS A 35 15.18 2.07 -21.81
CA HIS A 35 15.87 2.73 -22.92
C HIS A 35 17.29 3.20 -22.59
N HIS A 36 17.76 3.03 -21.35
CA HIS A 36 19.06 3.57 -20.95
C HIS A 36 20.21 2.65 -21.32
N LYS A 37 21.13 3.16 -22.17
CA LYS A 37 22.30 2.46 -22.72
C LYS A 37 23.26 1.77 -21.74
N PHE A 38 23.15 2.03 -20.43
CA PHE A 38 23.98 1.40 -19.40
C PHE A 38 23.28 0.24 -18.67
N LEU A 39 21.99 0.06 -18.89
CA LEU A 39 21.23 -1.10 -18.44
C LEU A 39 21.24 -2.08 -19.62
N GLY A 40 22.08 -3.12 -19.53
CA GLY A 40 22.25 -4.08 -20.62
C GLY A 40 20.95 -4.83 -20.95
N LEU A 41 20.88 -5.42 -22.15
CA LEU A 41 19.75 -6.21 -22.64
C LEU A 41 19.39 -7.42 -21.75
N GLU A 42 20.29 -7.87 -20.87
CA GLU A 42 20.05 -8.95 -19.90
C GLU A 42 19.31 -8.52 -18.63
N PHE A 43 19.05 -7.22 -18.45
CA PHE A 43 18.30 -6.75 -17.30
C PHE A 43 16.81 -7.01 -17.51
N ASP A 44 16.36 -8.18 -17.06
CA ASP A 44 14.97 -8.59 -17.13
C ASP A 44 14.07 -7.60 -16.37
N LEU A 45 13.36 -6.75 -17.12
CA LEU A 45 12.44 -5.72 -16.63
C LEU A 45 11.04 -6.30 -16.35
N THR A 46 10.87 -7.61 -16.24
CA THR A 46 9.54 -8.21 -16.05
C THR A 46 8.96 -7.90 -14.66
N VAL A 47 7.74 -7.37 -14.62
CA VAL A 47 7.01 -6.91 -13.41
C VAL A 47 7.02 -7.94 -12.27
N SER A 48 6.92 -9.23 -12.61
CA SER A 48 7.01 -10.34 -11.65
C SER A 48 8.35 -10.35 -10.90
N ASN A 49 9.49 -10.21 -11.56
CA ASN A 49 10.81 -10.11 -10.90
C ASN A 49 10.98 -8.79 -10.10
N ASN A 50 10.27 -7.73 -10.50
CA ASN A 50 10.41 -6.37 -9.95
C ASN A 50 9.69 -6.14 -8.62
N LEU A 51 8.58 -6.86 -8.38
CA LEU A 51 7.85 -6.81 -7.12
C LEU A 51 8.57 -7.61 -6.02
N PHE A 52 9.26 -8.70 -6.35
CA PHE A 52 9.90 -9.57 -5.35
C PHE A 52 11.33 -9.12 -4.97
N ARG A 53 12.18 -8.71 -5.92
CA ARG A 53 13.56 -8.28 -5.65
C ARG A 53 13.62 -6.79 -5.30
N ASP A 54 14.51 -6.35 -4.39
CA ASP A 54 14.78 -4.92 -4.16
C ASP A 54 15.40 -4.27 -5.41
N PHE A 55 14.53 -3.98 -6.36
CA PHE A 55 14.87 -3.71 -7.74
C PHE A 55 15.52 -2.33 -7.89
N GLY A 56 15.06 -1.34 -7.14
CA GLY A 56 15.73 -0.04 -7.04
C GLY A 56 17.20 -0.20 -6.66
N ARG A 57 17.51 -1.06 -5.68
CA ARG A 57 18.89 -1.39 -5.30
C ARG A 57 19.64 -2.17 -6.39
N SER A 58 18.96 -2.98 -7.18
CA SER A 58 19.57 -3.70 -8.31
C SER A 58 19.93 -2.76 -9.46
N VAL A 59 19.01 -1.87 -9.84
CA VAL A 59 19.24 -0.82 -10.86
C VAL A 59 20.36 0.10 -10.41
N GLN A 60 20.30 0.56 -9.15
CA GLN A 60 21.33 1.43 -8.58
C GLN A 60 22.71 0.80 -8.68
N ARG A 61 22.89 -0.47 -8.28
CA ARG A 61 24.18 -1.17 -8.38
C ARG A 61 24.72 -1.27 -9.82
N GLN A 62 23.86 -1.43 -10.81
CA GLN A 62 24.28 -1.45 -12.21
C GLN A 62 24.71 -0.06 -12.69
N LEU A 63 23.97 0.96 -12.27
CA LEU A 63 24.26 2.36 -12.60
C LEU A 63 25.47 2.92 -11.83
N ASP A 64 25.78 2.40 -10.63
CA ASP A 64 26.86 2.89 -9.76
C ASP A 64 28.22 2.84 -10.46
N LYS A 65 28.48 1.80 -11.26
CA LYS A 65 29.72 1.66 -12.06
C LYS A 65 29.99 2.85 -12.97
N ARG A 66 28.95 3.58 -13.38
CA ARG A 66 29.03 4.74 -14.28
C ARG A 66 28.16 5.89 -13.79
N TRP A 67 28.03 6.06 -12.46
CA TRP A 67 27.10 7.01 -11.86
C TRP A 67 27.24 8.45 -12.36
N HIS A 68 28.48 8.86 -12.66
CA HIS A 68 28.79 10.19 -13.18
C HIS A 68 28.25 10.43 -14.60
N LEU A 69 28.03 9.37 -15.39
CA LEU A 69 27.47 9.45 -16.76
C LEU A 69 25.95 9.32 -16.81
N VAL A 70 25.31 9.03 -15.67
CA VAL A 70 23.86 8.82 -15.59
C VAL A 70 23.16 10.17 -15.49
N SER A 71 22.14 10.39 -16.32
CA SER A 71 21.35 11.62 -16.32
C SER A 71 20.63 11.83 -14.97
N ARG A 72 20.38 13.10 -14.59
CA ARG A 72 19.60 13.42 -13.38
C ARG A 72 18.24 12.74 -13.38
N LYS A 73 17.59 12.69 -14.55
CA LYS A 73 16.31 12.02 -14.78
C LYS A 73 16.39 10.54 -14.40
N THR A 74 17.34 9.79 -14.94
CA THR A 74 17.53 8.35 -14.65
C THR A 74 17.82 8.09 -13.17
N LYS A 75 18.63 8.94 -12.53
CA LYS A 75 18.89 8.88 -11.08
C LYS A 75 17.61 9.05 -10.27
N GLN A 76 16.75 9.97 -10.70
CA GLN A 76 15.46 10.22 -10.05
C GLN A 76 14.51 9.04 -10.21
N ILE A 77 14.39 8.46 -11.41
CA ILE A 77 13.54 7.27 -11.62
C ILE A 77 13.97 6.12 -10.71
N THR A 78 15.28 5.94 -10.47
CA THR A 78 15.78 4.92 -9.55
C THR A 78 15.31 5.15 -8.10
N ARG A 79 15.29 6.42 -7.64
CA ARG A 79 14.75 6.81 -6.32
C ARG A 79 13.24 6.62 -6.26
N ASP A 80 12.54 6.96 -7.34
CA ASP A 80 11.10 6.80 -7.46
C ASP A 80 10.70 5.32 -7.37
N LEU A 81 11.44 4.41 -8.02
CA LEU A 81 11.24 2.95 -7.89
C LEU A 81 11.38 2.46 -6.44
N SER A 82 12.38 2.95 -5.70
CA SER A 82 12.54 2.64 -4.28
C SER A 82 11.36 3.19 -3.44
N THR A 83 10.87 4.37 -3.79
CA THR A 83 9.73 5.01 -3.11
C THR A 83 8.43 4.25 -3.35
N LEU A 84 8.12 3.90 -4.61
CA LEU A 84 6.95 3.13 -5.00
C LEU A 84 6.93 1.75 -4.33
N ARG A 85 8.08 1.06 -4.31
CA ARG A 85 8.23 -0.21 -3.59
C ARG A 85 7.94 -0.03 -2.10
N ARG A 86 8.48 1.02 -1.46
CA ARG A 86 8.20 1.31 -0.04
C ARG A 86 6.71 1.57 0.19
N LEU A 87 6.05 2.32 -0.70
CA LEU A 87 4.61 2.57 -0.62
C LEU A 87 3.78 1.28 -0.69
N ALA A 88 4.17 0.33 -1.54
CA ALA A 88 3.53 -0.98 -1.62
C ALA A 88 3.61 -1.77 -0.30
N PHE A 89 4.68 -1.60 0.48
CA PHE A 89 4.74 -2.15 1.84
C PHE A 89 3.93 -1.32 2.84
N CYS A 90 3.98 0.01 2.75
CA CYS A 90 3.30 0.90 3.68
C CYS A 90 1.77 0.74 3.64
N VAL A 91 1.18 0.53 2.45
CA VAL A 91 -0.29 0.39 2.33
C VAL A 91 -0.82 -0.82 3.10
N LEU A 92 -0.04 -1.91 3.20
CA LEU A 92 -0.40 -3.13 3.94
C LEU A 92 -0.13 -3.02 5.46
N ARG A 93 0.82 -2.18 5.84
CA ARG A 93 1.28 -2.07 7.24
C ARG A 93 0.55 -0.97 8.00
N TYR A 94 0.38 0.20 7.40
CA TYR A 94 -0.20 1.38 8.04
C TYR A 94 -1.72 1.45 7.89
N ASP A 95 -2.36 2.10 8.85
CA ASP A 95 -3.76 2.50 8.78
C ASP A 95 -3.97 3.59 7.73
N GLY A 96 -5.23 3.78 7.32
CA GLY A 96 -5.61 4.74 6.26
C GLY A 96 -5.07 6.16 6.49
N PRO A 97 -5.34 6.79 7.64
CA PRO A 97 -4.83 8.13 7.96
C PRO A 97 -3.31 8.25 7.91
N THR A 98 -2.59 7.34 8.56
CA THR A 98 -1.11 7.34 8.56
C THR A 98 -0.54 7.19 7.15
N PHE A 99 -1.13 6.30 6.34
CA PHE A 99 -0.71 6.12 4.95
C PHE A 99 -0.95 7.37 4.09
N LEU A 100 -2.13 7.99 4.22
CA LEU A 100 -2.47 9.22 3.49
C LEU A 100 -1.54 10.37 3.89
N GLN A 101 -1.26 10.54 5.19
CA GLN A 101 -0.32 11.55 5.67
C GLN A 101 1.08 11.35 5.07
N TYR A 102 1.55 10.11 5.00
CA TYR A 102 2.85 9.80 4.39
C TYR A 102 2.90 10.13 2.90
N LEU A 103 1.82 9.84 2.15
CA LEU A 103 1.69 10.23 0.74
C LEU A 103 1.72 11.75 0.56
N GLU A 104 0.99 12.48 1.39
CA GLU A 104 0.96 13.95 1.36
C GLU A 104 2.32 14.56 1.68
N MET A 105 3.04 13.99 2.66
CA MET A 105 4.41 14.38 2.96
C MET A 105 5.32 14.17 1.74
N LEU A 106 5.27 13.00 1.10
CA LEU A 106 6.07 12.72 -0.09
C LEU A 106 5.79 13.70 -1.22
N ARG A 107 4.51 14.04 -1.44
CA ARG A 107 4.13 15.05 -2.43
C ARG A 107 4.70 16.42 -2.12
N ALA A 108 4.70 16.82 -0.84
CA ALA A 108 5.25 18.10 -0.40
C ALA A 108 6.77 18.17 -0.54
N THR A 109 7.49 17.08 -0.26
CA THR A 109 8.97 17.06 -0.27
C THR A 109 9.56 16.78 -1.64
N GLU A 110 8.94 15.90 -2.42
CA GLU A 110 9.48 15.38 -3.68
C GLU A 110 8.66 15.80 -4.92
N GLY A 111 7.56 16.53 -4.75
CA GLY A 111 6.59 16.88 -5.81
C GLY A 111 7.16 17.48 -7.09
N VAL A 112 8.28 18.20 -6.99
CA VAL A 112 8.91 18.86 -8.15
C VAL A 112 9.91 17.94 -8.87
N ASN A 113 10.47 16.95 -8.15
CA ASN A 113 11.53 16.10 -8.68
C ASN A 113 11.02 14.72 -9.10
N SER A 114 10.13 14.11 -8.31
CA SER A 114 9.64 12.75 -8.53
C SER A 114 8.75 12.66 -9.76
N ILE A 115 9.17 11.84 -10.73
CA ILE A 115 8.48 11.66 -12.01
C ILE A 115 7.19 10.88 -11.81
N TRP A 116 7.20 9.89 -10.91
CA TRP A 116 6.02 9.05 -10.65
C TRP A 116 4.80 9.84 -10.16
N LEU A 117 4.99 11.01 -9.53
CA LEU A 117 3.89 11.85 -9.04
C LEU A 117 3.10 12.53 -10.17
N PHE A 118 3.65 12.56 -11.39
CA PHE A 118 3.00 13.10 -12.58
C PHE A 118 2.33 12.02 -13.45
N LEU A 119 2.38 10.77 -13.02
CA LEU A 119 1.71 9.66 -13.69
C LEU A 119 0.22 9.63 -13.30
N ASP A 120 -0.65 9.17 -14.21
CA ASP A 120 -2.08 9.01 -13.94
C ASP A 120 -2.34 8.06 -12.78
N GLU A 121 -1.48 7.05 -12.64
CA GLU A 121 -1.49 6.10 -11.54
C GLU A 121 -1.31 6.77 -10.18
N ALA A 122 -0.56 7.87 -10.09
CA ALA A 122 -0.43 8.62 -8.85
C ALA A 122 -1.76 9.21 -8.43
N HIS A 123 -2.53 9.78 -9.36
CA HIS A 123 -3.86 10.32 -9.06
C HIS A 123 -4.79 9.23 -8.48
N LEU A 124 -4.76 8.02 -9.06
CA LEU A 124 -5.51 6.88 -8.54
C LEU A 124 -5.08 6.47 -7.12
N ILE A 125 -3.76 6.44 -6.85
CA ILE A 125 -3.21 6.13 -5.53
C ILE A 125 -3.69 7.15 -4.49
N PHE A 126 -3.60 8.45 -4.79
CA PHE A 126 -4.04 9.50 -3.88
C PHE A 126 -5.56 9.43 -3.65
N ASP A 127 -6.36 9.23 -4.70
CA ASP A 127 -7.81 9.17 -4.57
C ASP A 127 -8.29 7.95 -3.78
N GLU A 128 -7.71 6.77 -4.00
CA GLU A 128 -8.02 5.60 -3.17
C GLU A 128 -7.53 5.77 -1.73
N ALA A 129 -6.35 6.36 -1.50
CA ALA A 129 -5.87 6.66 -0.15
C ALA A 129 -6.82 7.60 0.62
N LYS A 130 -7.40 8.57 -0.09
CA LYS A 130 -8.42 9.48 0.43
C LYS A 130 -9.72 8.76 0.76
N ARG A 131 -10.20 7.87 -0.14
CA ARG A 131 -11.41 7.04 0.10
C ARG A 131 -11.31 6.16 1.34
N ARG A 132 -10.10 5.73 1.71
CA ARG A 132 -9.83 4.97 2.95
C ARG A 132 -10.03 5.81 4.22
N VAL A 133 -9.96 7.14 4.12
CA VAL A 133 -10.05 8.05 5.28
C VAL A 133 -11.41 8.75 5.32
N TYR A 134 -11.89 9.24 4.18
CA TYR A 134 -13.10 10.04 4.08
C TYR A 134 -13.98 9.66 2.90
N ARG A 135 -15.28 9.86 3.08
CA ARG A 135 -16.31 9.71 2.04
C ARG A 135 -17.03 11.03 1.85
N VAL A 136 -17.17 11.41 0.59
CA VAL A 136 -17.99 12.55 0.19
C VAL A 136 -19.43 12.06 0.09
N VAL A 137 -20.29 12.54 0.97
CA VAL A 137 -21.73 12.22 0.97
C VAL A 137 -22.44 13.37 0.27
N ALA A 138 -23.25 13.04 -0.73
CA ALA A 138 -24.13 14.03 -1.35
C ALA A 138 -25.11 14.54 -0.28
N PRO A 139 -25.39 15.85 -0.23
CA PRO A 139 -26.40 16.37 0.67
C PRO A 139 -27.75 15.70 0.35
N ASP A 140 -28.51 15.32 1.39
CA ASP A 140 -29.89 14.84 1.22
C ASP A 140 -30.68 15.91 0.46
N VAL A 141 -30.93 15.65 -0.83
CA VAL A 141 -31.74 16.55 -1.65
C VAL A 141 -33.19 16.39 -1.18
N LYS A 142 -33.62 17.24 -0.25
CA LYS A 142 -35.04 17.55 -0.12
C LYS A 142 -35.45 18.25 -1.42
N VAL A 143 -36.30 17.59 -2.19
CA VAL A 143 -36.89 18.10 -3.45
C VAL A 143 -37.47 19.49 -3.17
N GLY A 144 -36.80 20.56 -3.60
CA GLY A 144 -37.32 21.92 -3.47
C GLY A 144 -36.33 23.09 -3.27
N ALA A 145 -35.03 22.87 -3.10
CA ALA A 145 -34.08 23.98 -2.91
C ALA A 145 -33.06 24.11 -4.05
N THR A 146 -33.18 25.18 -4.83
CA THR A 146 -32.18 25.66 -5.80
C THR A 146 -31.03 26.35 -5.08
N SER A 147 -30.07 25.57 -4.59
CA SER A 147 -28.66 26.01 -4.44
C SER A 147 -27.78 24.78 -4.22
N ALA A 148 -26.62 24.75 -4.88
CA ALA A 148 -25.64 23.67 -4.76
C ALA A 148 -25.12 23.59 -3.31
N ALA A 149 -25.76 22.77 -2.49
CA ALA A 149 -25.35 22.56 -1.11
C ALA A 149 -23.95 21.91 -1.08
N PRO A 150 -23.04 22.38 -0.21
CA PRO A 150 -21.68 21.86 -0.15
C PRO A 150 -21.67 20.38 0.22
N HIS A 151 -20.85 19.59 -0.48
CA HIS A 151 -20.71 18.17 -0.20
C HIS A 151 -20.25 17.93 1.25
N LYS A 152 -20.94 17.04 1.97
CA LYS A 152 -20.59 16.70 3.36
C LYS A 152 -19.49 15.63 3.36
N VAL A 153 -18.31 15.97 3.85
CA VAL A 153 -17.20 15.01 4.02
C VAL A 153 -17.35 14.30 5.37
N VAL A 154 -17.40 12.97 5.36
CA VAL A 154 -17.55 12.13 6.56
C VAL A 154 -16.33 11.22 6.70
N PRO A 155 -15.70 11.13 7.89
CA PRO A 155 -14.61 10.19 8.13
C PRO A 155 -15.14 8.75 8.15
N VAL A 156 -14.57 7.88 7.32
CA VAL A 156 -14.92 6.44 7.23
C VAL A 156 -13.89 5.56 7.95
N LEU A 157 -12.65 6.04 8.09
CA LEU A 157 -11.54 5.38 8.79
C LEU A 157 -11.54 3.85 8.59
N GLU A 158 -11.25 3.42 7.36
CA GLU A 158 -11.22 2.01 6.99
C GLU A 158 -10.38 1.20 7.99
N GLN A 159 -11.01 0.19 8.62
CA GLN A 159 -10.31 -0.71 9.53
C GLN A 159 -9.52 -1.75 8.72
N PRO A 160 -8.21 -1.91 8.98
CA PRO A 160 -7.41 -2.97 8.37
C PRO A 160 -7.96 -4.36 8.72
N GLY A 161 -8.17 -5.23 7.73
CA GLY A 161 -8.76 -6.57 7.93
C GLY A 161 -8.03 -7.43 8.96
N LYS A 162 -6.72 -7.23 9.14
CA LYS A 162 -5.90 -7.94 10.14
C LYS A 162 -6.40 -7.79 11.58
N TRP A 163 -6.96 -6.64 11.95
CA TRP A 163 -7.39 -6.40 13.34
C TRP A 163 -8.67 -7.17 13.68
N ALA A 164 -9.59 -7.29 12.73
CA ALA A 164 -10.80 -8.10 12.90
C ALA A 164 -10.45 -9.58 13.10
N HIS A 165 -9.54 -10.11 12.28
CA HIS A 165 -9.08 -11.51 12.39
C HIS A 165 -8.29 -11.76 13.67
N LEU A 166 -7.39 -10.83 14.05
CA LEU A 166 -6.67 -10.92 15.33
C LEU A 166 -7.64 -10.97 16.51
N LYS A 167 -8.68 -10.14 16.49
CA LYS A 167 -9.71 -10.14 17.53
C LYS A 167 -10.43 -11.50 17.61
N GLN A 168 -10.83 -12.06 16.46
CA GLN A 168 -11.46 -13.39 16.41
C GLN A 168 -10.57 -14.47 17.03
N VAL A 169 -9.29 -14.52 16.65
CA VAL A 169 -8.32 -15.49 17.19
C VAL A 169 -8.13 -15.30 18.70
N LEU A 170 -8.03 -14.05 19.16
CA LEU A 170 -7.90 -13.78 20.60
C LEU A 170 -9.15 -14.21 21.39
N GLU A 171 -10.35 -14.00 20.84
CA GLU A 171 -11.60 -14.43 21.46
C GLU A 171 -11.73 -15.96 21.50
N GLU A 172 -11.27 -16.65 20.46
CA GLU A 172 -11.16 -18.11 20.41
C GLU A 172 -10.22 -18.65 21.48
N VAL A 173 -8.97 -18.16 21.53
CA VAL A 173 -7.98 -18.55 22.54
C VAL A 173 -8.49 -18.30 23.97
N GLN A 174 -9.19 -17.19 24.20
CA GLN A 174 -9.79 -16.90 25.50
C GLN A 174 -10.94 -17.86 25.86
N ARG A 175 -11.71 -18.31 24.88
CA ARG A 175 -12.78 -19.29 25.07
C ARG A 175 -12.20 -20.66 25.43
N ASP A 176 -11.21 -21.12 24.68
CA ASP A 176 -10.57 -22.42 24.88
C ASP A 176 -9.91 -22.49 26.25
N ARG A 177 -9.22 -21.41 26.64
CA ARG A 177 -8.63 -21.29 27.99
C ARG A 177 -9.67 -21.38 29.10
N ARG A 178 -10.86 -20.81 28.91
CA ARG A 178 -11.95 -20.90 29.91
C ARG A 178 -12.53 -22.32 30.00
N GLN A 179 -12.63 -23.03 28.88
CA GLN A 179 -13.11 -24.41 28.87
C GLN A 179 -12.13 -25.34 29.61
N MET A 180 -10.83 -25.24 29.32
CA MET A 180 -9.80 -26.02 30.02
C MET A 180 -9.82 -25.78 31.54
N LEU A 181 -9.94 -24.52 31.98
CA LEU A 181 -10.00 -24.19 33.41
C LEU A 181 -11.33 -24.59 34.08
N GLY A 182 -12.39 -24.80 33.32
CA GLY A 182 -13.70 -25.25 33.83
C GLY A 182 -13.82 -26.77 33.97
N GLU A 183 -13.12 -27.53 33.14
CA GLU A 183 -13.12 -29.00 33.17
C GLU A 183 -12.30 -29.58 34.33
N ASP A 184 -11.23 -28.89 34.77
CA ASP A 184 -10.41 -29.28 35.92
C ASP A 184 -11.19 -29.25 37.27
N GLY A 185 -12.34 -28.56 37.34
CA GLY A 185 -13.17 -28.47 38.54
C GLY A 185 -14.24 -29.57 38.69
N ALA A 186 -14.49 -30.36 37.65
CA ALA A 186 -15.60 -31.33 37.63
C ALA A 186 -15.18 -32.79 37.90
N GLY A 187 -13.88 -33.07 38.07
CA GLY A 187 -13.33 -34.42 38.18
C GLY A 187 -13.11 -34.98 39.59
N CYS A 188 -13.45 -34.26 40.67
CA CYS A 188 -13.18 -34.71 42.04
C CYS A 188 -14.47 -34.83 42.87
N SER A 189 -15.32 -35.79 42.53
CA SER A 189 -16.39 -36.28 43.40
C SER A 189 -16.79 -37.69 42.95
N GLN A 190 -16.05 -38.69 43.42
CA GLN A 190 -16.54 -40.02 43.82
C GLN A 190 -15.44 -40.78 44.56
#